data_AF-A0A656Z3V8-F1
#
_entry.id   AF-A0A656Z3V8-F1
#
_cell.length_a   1.000
_cell.length_b   1.000
_cell.length_c   1.000
_cell.angle_alpha   90.00
_cell.angle_beta   90.00
_cell.angle_gamma   90.00
#
_symmetry.space_group_name_H-M   'P 1'
#
loop_
_entity.id
_entity.type
_entity.pdbx_description
1 polymer ?
#
loop_
_entity_poly.entity_id
_entity_poly.type
_entity_poly.pdbx_seq_one_letter_code
_entity_poly.pdbx_strand_id
1 'polypeptide(L)'
;MIAPGRHGMGTLTIDGDYSGTAGLLDITTQLGDDNSPTNRLVITGNSSGNSKVSISNRGGLGAQTINGIKIIDVGGQSDGSFALNGDYTTKTVSRRS
;
A
#
# COMPACT_ATOMS: atom_id res chain seq x y z
N MET A 1 -2.59 -3.84 -12.97
CA MET A 1 -1.99 -3.87 -11.62
C MET A 1 -0.91 -2.81 -11.58
N ILE A 2 -0.88 -2.00 -10.52
CA ILE A 2 0.21 -1.06 -10.24
C ILE A 2 0.87 -1.54 -8.95
N ALA A 3 2.15 -1.89 -9.02
CA ALA A 3 2.92 -2.36 -7.88
C ALA A 3 4.13 -1.42 -7.66
N PRO A 4 4.21 -0.73 -6.51
CA PRO A 4 5.40 0.03 -6.16
C PRO A 4 6.57 -0.90 -5.89
N GLY A 5 7.70 -0.70 -6.58
CA GLY A 5 8.92 -1.47 -6.35
C GLY A 5 8.87 -2.88 -6.95
N ARG A 6 9.34 -3.04 -8.19
CA ARG A 6 9.69 -4.36 -8.72
C ARG A 6 10.76 -4.98 -7.81
N HIS A 7 10.42 -6.08 -7.12
CA HIS A 7 11.29 -6.95 -6.31
C HIS A 7 11.47 -6.65 -4.81
N GLY A 8 10.65 -5.79 -4.18
CA GLY A 8 10.73 -5.58 -2.72
C GLY A 8 9.84 -4.45 -2.19
N MET A 9 10.17 -4.00 -0.97
CA MET A 9 9.65 -2.72 -0.47
C MET A 9 10.24 -1.59 -1.32
N GLY A 10 9.46 -0.55 -1.55
CA GLY A 10 9.82 0.51 -2.51
C GLY A 10 8.66 1.48 -2.74
N THR A 11 9.01 2.63 -3.28
CA THR A 11 8.07 3.72 -3.56
C THR A 11 7.84 3.84 -5.06
N LEU A 12 6.57 3.95 -5.45
CA LEU A 12 6.17 4.39 -6.77
C LEU A 12 5.81 5.84 -6.65
N THR A 13 6.56 6.68 -7.38
CA THR A 13 6.25 8.08 -7.50
C THR A 13 5.54 8.31 -8.83
N ILE A 14 4.36 8.91 -8.77
CA ILE A 14 3.67 9.51 -9.90
C ILE A 14 3.98 10.99 -9.84
N ASP A 15 4.76 11.46 -10.81
CA ASP A 15 5.09 12.86 -10.94
C ASP A 15 3.99 13.58 -11.75
N GLY A 16 2.91 13.94 -11.08
CA GLY A 16 1.68 14.49 -11.66
C GLY A 16 0.42 13.96 -10.99
N ASP A 17 -0.69 14.06 -11.70
CA ASP A 17 -2.01 13.65 -11.21
C ASP A 17 -2.22 12.13 -11.34
N TYR A 18 -2.98 11.57 -10.40
CA TYR A 18 -3.45 10.18 -10.41
C TYR A 18 -4.95 10.11 -10.62
N SER A 19 -5.40 9.31 -11.58
CA SER A 19 -6.81 8.97 -11.76
C SER A 19 -7.01 7.47 -11.65
N GLY A 20 -7.70 7.03 -10.60
CA GLY A 20 -8.01 5.63 -10.35
C GLY A 20 -9.21 5.15 -11.17
N THR A 21 -9.02 4.11 -11.98
CA THR A 21 -10.10 3.47 -12.77
C THR A 21 -10.32 2.02 -12.35
N ALA A 22 -10.71 1.78 -11.09
CA ALA A 22 -10.96 0.45 -10.53
C ALA A 22 -9.75 -0.52 -10.59
N GLY A 23 -8.53 0.03 -10.67
CA GLY A 23 -7.29 -0.74 -10.63
C GLY A 23 -6.97 -1.30 -9.23
N LEU A 24 -6.14 -2.33 -9.19
CA LEU A 24 -5.55 -2.87 -7.96
C LEU A 24 -4.15 -2.29 -7.73
N LEU A 25 -3.97 -1.69 -6.55
CA LEU A 25 -2.69 -1.30 -5.96
C LEU A 25 -2.24 -2.39 -5.00
N ASP A 26 -1.17 -3.10 -5.35
CA ASP A 26 -0.58 -4.14 -4.51
C ASP A 26 0.52 -3.55 -3.64
N ILE A 27 0.37 -3.63 -2.31
CA ILE A 27 1.30 -3.10 -1.32
C ILE A 27 1.88 -4.26 -0.51
N THR A 28 3.19 -4.43 -0.55
CA THR A 28 3.88 -5.34 0.38
C THR A 28 4.28 -4.56 1.62
N THR A 29 3.94 -5.07 2.80
CA THR A 29 4.33 -4.48 4.08
C THR A 29 4.86 -5.55 5.02
N GLN A 30 5.77 -5.19 5.91
CA GLN A 30 6.08 -5.99 7.09
C GLN A 30 5.27 -5.42 8.26
N LEU A 31 4.07 -5.98 8.51
CA LEU A 31 3.15 -5.46 9.53
C LEU A 31 3.81 -5.39 10.92
N GLY A 32 3.85 -4.19 11.48
CA GLY A 32 4.45 -3.84 12.76
C GLY A 32 3.85 -2.53 13.28
N ASP A 33 4.69 -1.60 13.72
CA ASP A 33 4.29 -0.27 14.20
C ASP A 33 4.17 0.76 13.05
N ASP A 34 4.01 2.04 13.38
CA ASP A 34 3.92 3.14 12.41
C ASP A 34 5.11 3.20 11.43
N ASN A 35 6.28 2.69 11.81
CA ASN A 35 7.51 2.70 11.01
C ASN A 35 7.70 1.41 10.20
N SER A 36 6.66 0.57 10.11
CA SER A 36 6.69 -0.68 9.35
C SER A 36 7.24 -0.48 7.94
N PRO A 37 8.27 -1.24 7.54
CA PRO A 37 8.76 -1.23 6.18
C PRO A 37 7.64 -1.62 5.20
N THR A 38 7.27 -0.73 4.29
CA THR A 38 6.11 -0.90 3.39
C THR A 38 6.37 -0.34 2.00
N ASN A 39 5.67 -0.87 0.99
CA ASN A 39 5.51 -0.18 -0.26
C ASN A 39 4.69 1.10 -0.08
N ARG A 40 4.97 2.09 -0.93
CA ARG A 40 4.28 3.38 -0.90
C ARG A 40 3.96 3.86 -2.30
N LEU A 41 2.78 4.43 -2.48
CA LEU A 41 2.44 5.27 -3.62
C LEU A 41 2.59 6.74 -3.20
N VAL A 42 3.36 7.50 -3.95
CA VAL A 42 3.50 8.95 -3.79
C VAL A 42 3.01 9.62 -5.07
N ILE A 43 2.08 10.56 -4.95
CA ILE A 43 1.50 11.33 -6.06
C ILE A 43 1.88 12.79 -5.80
N THR A 44 2.64 13.42 -6.71
CA THR A 44 3.05 14.82 -6.52
C THR A 44 1.93 15.81 -6.83
N GLY A 45 0.96 15.41 -7.67
CA GLY A 45 -0.23 16.19 -8.02
C GLY A 45 -1.50 15.75 -7.27
N ASN A 46 -2.65 15.89 -7.94
CA ASN A 46 -3.97 15.57 -7.42
C ASN A 46 -4.30 14.07 -7.57
N SER A 47 -5.22 13.56 -6.76
CA SER A 47 -5.81 12.23 -6.94
C SER A 47 -7.32 12.30 -7.18
N SER A 48 -7.83 11.42 -8.03
CA SER A 48 -9.26 11.30 -8.38
C SER A 48 -9.64 9.84 -8.66
N GLY A 49 -10.94 9.56 -8.75
CA GLY A 49 -11.46 8.22 -9.11
C GLY A 49 -11.36 7.22 -7.96
N ASN A 50 -11.33 5.92 -8.28
CA ASN A 50 -11.40 4.84 -7.30
C ASN A 50 -10.35 3.76 -7.57
N SER A 51 -9.75 3.23 -6.51
CA SER A 51 -8.80 2.11 -6.60
C SER A 51 -8.96 1.15 -5.42
N LYS A 52 -8.69 -0.12 -5.69
CA LYS A 52 -8.62 -1.15 -4.65
C LYS A 52 -7.18 -1.28 -4.18
N VAL A 53 -6.99 -1.53 -2.89
CA VAL A 53 -5.68 -1.77 -2.27
C VAL A 53 -5.65 -3.21 -1.77
N SER A 54 -4.65 -4.00 -2.15
CA SER A 54 -4.34 -5.25 -1.47
C SER A 54 -3.06 -5.06 -0.67
N ILE A 55 -3.02 -5.57 0.56
CA ILE A 55 -1.78 -5.62 1.34
C ILE A 55 -1.34 -7.08 1.48
N SER A 56 -0.07 -7.32 1.20
CA SER A 56 0.59 -8.59 1.46
C SER A 56 1.54 -8.42 2.65
N ASN A 57 1.33 -9.19 3.72
CA ASN A 57 2.23 -9.16 4.88
C ASN A 57 3.44 -10.07 4.64
N ARG A 58 4.64 -9.47 4.66
CA ARG A 58 5.93 -10.13 4.50
C ARG A 58 6.60 -10.34 5.86
N GLY A 59 6.06 -11.26 6.65
CA GLY A 59 6.69 -11.72 7.90
C GLY A 59 6.59 -10.75 9.08
N GLY A 60 5.74 -9.72 8.99
CA GLY A 60 5.42 -8.87 10.12
C GLY A 60 4.59 -9.62 11.17
N LEU A 61 4.90 -9.39 12.44
CA LEU A 61 4.21 -10.01 13.58
C LEU A 61 3.04 -9.15 14.09
N GLY A 62 2.91 -7.94 13.57
CA GLY A 62 2.01 -6.92 14.09
C GLY A 62 2.58 -6.20 15.31
N ALA A 63 2.25 -4.93 15.43
CA ALA A 63 2.41 -4.15 16.65
C ALA A 63 1.31 -3.08 16.68
N GLN A 64 1.16 -2.39 17.80
CA GLN A 64 0.23 -1.29 17.90
C GLN A 64 0.72 -0.11 17.07
N THR A 65 -0.16 0.45 16.24
CA THR A 65 0.05 1.73 15.56
C THR A 65 -0.53 2.87 16.38
N ILE A 66 0.09 4.05 16.29
CA ILE A 66 -0.45 5.30 16.85
C ILE A 66 -1.16 6.07 15.72
N ASN A 67 -0.43 6.33 14.62
CA ASN A 67 -0.94 7.05 13.46
C ASN A 67 -1.30 6.12 12.30
N GLY A 68 -0.78 4.90 12.32
CA GLY A 68 -0.94 3.93 11.23
C GLY A 68 0.26 3.89 10.29
N ILE A 69 0.28 2.88 9.42
CA ILE A 69 1.32 2.67 8.41
C ILE A 69 0.95 3.46 7.14
N LYS A 70 1.73 4.47 6.79
CA LYS A 70 1.45 5.32 5.62
C LYS A 70 1.82 4.61 4.31
N ILE A 71 0.83 4.29 3.49
CA ILE A 71 1.00 3.58 2.21
C ILE A 71 0.70 4.44 0.96
N ILE A 72 -0.02 5.55 1.12
CA ILE A 72 -0.36 6.49 0.04
C ILE A 72 -0.03 7.91 0.52
N ASP A 73 0.53 8.74 -0.38
CA ASP A 73 0.79 10.15 -0.17
C ASP A 73 0.35 10.95 -1.40
N VAL A 74 -0.37 12.04 -1.18
CA VAL A 74 -0.88 12.92 -2.24
C VAL A 74 -0.44 14.34 -1.92
N GLY A 75 0.30 14.96 -2.83
CA GLY A 75 0.83 16.32 -2.68
C GLY A 75 -0.20 17.41 -3.00
N GLY A 76 -1.16 17.12 -3.90
CA GLY A 76 -2.25 18.01 -4.28
C GLY A 76 -3.59 17.65 -3.63
N GLN A 77 -4.68 17.99 -4.31
CA GLN A 77 -6.05 17.67 -3.88
C GLN A 77 -6.28 16.16 -3.88
N SER A 78 -6.88 15.64 -2.80
CA SER A 78 -7.04 14.19 -2.59
C SER A 78 -8.49 13.73 -2.72
N ASP A 79 -9.09 13.90 -3.90
CA ASP A 79 -10.50 13.56 -4.17
C ASP A 79 -10.69 12.08 -4.60
N GLY A 80 -9.60 11.34 -4.75
CA GLY A 80 -9.63 9.90 -5.04
C GLY A 80 -10.00 9.05 -3.82
N SER A 81 -10.60 7.88 -4.07
CA SER A 81 -10.94 6.89 -3.05
C SER A 81 -10.09 5.62 -3.19
N PHE A 82 -9.52 5.18 -2.08
CA PHE A 82 -8.77 3.94 -1.97
C PHE A 82 -9.47 3.01 -0.99
N ALA A 83 -10.02 1.91 -1.50
CA ALA A 83 -10.73 0.93 -0.71
C ALA A 83 -9.89 -0.31 -0.49
N LEU A 84 -9.84 -0.79 0.75
CA LEU A 84 -9.20 -2.05 1.05
C LEU A 84 -9.94 -3.20 0.35
N ASN A 85 -9.21 -4.03 -0.40
CA ASN A 85 -9.73 -5.24 -1.03
C ASN A 85 -9.76 -6.40 -0.04
N GLY A 86 -10.62 -6.28 0.99
CA GLY A 86 -11.15 -7.36 1.86
C GLY A 86 -10.14 -8.13 2.73
N ASP A 87 -9.08 -8.67 2.15
CA ASP A 87 -8.24 -9.68 2.77
C ASP A 87 -6.77 -9.32 2.61
N TYR A 88 -6.08 -9.19 3.74
CA TYR A 88 -4.62 -9.12 3.75
C TYR A 88 -4.05 -10.52 3.74
N THR A 89 -3.31 -10.89 2.70
CA THR A 89 -2.68 -12.21 2.65
C THR A 89 -1.45 -12.21 3.54
N THR A 90 -1.46 -13.01 4.60
CA THR A 90 -0.23 -13.31 5.36
C THR A 90 0.47 -14.48 4.68
N LYS A 91 1.80 -14.41 4.54
CA LYS A 91 2.56 -15.59 4.14
C LYS A 91 2.54 -16.56 5.32
N THR A 92 1.59 -17.48 5.35
CA THR A 92 1.53 -18.55 6.35
C THR A 92 2.88 -19.27 6.34
N VAL A 93 3.61 -19.23 7.46
CA VAL A 93 4.78 -20.10 7.64
C VAL A 93 4.21 -21.52 7.66
N SER A 94 4.42 -22.26 6.57
CA SER A 94 4.20 -23.70 6.55
C SER A 94 5.12 -24.30 7.62
N ARG A 95 4.56 -24.60 8.80
CA ARG A 95 5.16 -25.58 9.69
C ARG A 95 5.06 -26.91 8.95
N ARG A 96 6.13 -27.31 8.28
CA ARG A 96 6.31 -28.69 7.84
C ARG A 96 6.66 -29.54 9.07
N SER A 97 5.96 -30.68 9.13
CA SER A 97 6.09 -31.86 10.01
C SER A 97 6.01 -31.64 11.51
#